data_AF-A0A161M340-F1
#
_entry.id   AF-A0A161M340-F1
#
_cell.length_a   1.000
_cell.length_b   1.000
_cell.length_c   1.000
_cell.angle_alpha   90.00
_cell.angle_beta   90.00
_cell.angle_gamma   90.00
#
_symmetry.space_group_name_H-M   'P 1'
#
loop_
_entity.id
_entity.type
_entity.pdbx_description
1 polymer ?
#
loop_
_entity_poly.entity_id
_entity_poly.type
_entity_poly.pdbx_seq_one_letter_code
_entity_poly.pdbx_strand_id
1 'polypeptide(L)'
;MDLDVIATSLSPEGAGANMLSTAISTTVNERKIKTVRVACSLSGATLRHRVARHYQSWLSHLMDFFDVVDYPVKGYESPQFITELYLHIWDSAIDYRPVNLPLRCLITLG
;
A
#
# COMPACT_ATOMS: atom_id res chain seq x y z
N MET A 1 -2.81 -10.97 23.49
CA MET A 1 -3.40 -11.45 22.23
C MET A 1 -2.39 -11.13 21.16
N ASP A 2 -1.87 -12.18 20.54
CA ASP A 2 -0.64 -12.17 19.76
C ASP A 2 -0.73 -11.25 18.54
N LEU A 3 0.31 -10.43 18.37
CA LEU A 3 0.53 -9.61 17.19
C LEU A 3 1.29 -10.47 16.18
N ASP A 4 0.57 -11.06 15.22
CA ASP A 4 1.22 -11.65 14.07
C ASP A 4 1.68 -10.51 13.15
N VAL A 5 3.00 -10.28 13.13
CA VAL A 5 3.65 -9.30 12.27
C VAL A 5 4.32 -10.03 11.11
N ILE A 6 3.79 -9.85 9.91
CA ILE A 6 4.37 -10.38 8.68
C ILE A 6 5.08 -9.23 7.97
N ALA A 7 6.41 -9.31 7.90
CA ALA A 7 7.23 -8.38 7.15
C ALA A 7 7.70 -9.04 5.84
N THR A 8 7.56 -8.35 4.72
CA THR A 8 8.04 -8.79 3.41
C THR A 8 8.71 -7.62 2.71
N SER A 9 9.90 -7.87 2.17
CA SER A 9 10.63 -6.90 1.34
C SER A 9 10.83 -7.44 -0.06
N LEU A 10 10.49 -6.66 -1.07
CA LEU A 10 10.74 -6.95 -2.47
C LEU A 10 12.05 -6.26 -2.88
N SER A 11 13.10 -7.06 -3.06
CA SER A 11 14.35 -6.66 -3.71
C SER A 11 14.38 -7.31 -5.10
N PRO A 12 14.51 -6.55 -6.18
CA PRO A 12 14.78 -7.14 -7.49
C PRO A 12 16.18 -7.77 -7.46
N GLU A 13 16.31 -8.99 -8.00
CA GLU A 13 17.59 -9.68 -8.11
C GLU A 13 18.64 -8.76 -8.77
N GLY A 14 19.67 -8.39 -8.00
CA GLY A 14 20.77 -7.53 -8.46
C GLY A 14 20.71 -6.06 -8.01
N ALA A 15 19.64 -5.60 -7.37
CA ALA A 15 19.57 -4.27 -6.75
C ALA A 15 19.71 -4.39 -5.23
N GLY A 16 20.84 -3.96 -4.67
CA GLY A 16 21.12 -3.99 -3.22
C GLY A 16 20.23 -3.10 -2.34
N ALA A 17 19.11 -2.61 -2.85
CA ALA A 17 18.14 -1.78 -2.14
C ALA A 17 16.74 -2.41 -2.22
N ASN A 18 16.08 -2.53 -1.07
CA ASN A 18 14.67 -2.92 -0.99
C ASN A 18 13.83 -1.81 -1.61
N MET A 19 13.22 -2.07 -2.77
CA MET A 19 12.40 -1.07 -3.44
C MET A 19 11.08 -0.85 -2.70
N LEU A 20 10.51 -1.92 -2.16
CA LEU A 20 9.28 -1.91 -1.38
C LEU A 20 9.44 -2.82 -0.16
N SER A 21 9.15 -2.29 1.02
CA SER A 21 9.04 -3.08 2.26
C SER A 21 7.65 -2.92 2.84
N THR A 22 7.01 -4.02 3.20
CA THR A 22 5.66 -4.03 3.75
C THR A 22 5.65 -4.81 5.05
N ALA A 23 5.01 -4.26 6.08
CA ALA A 23 4.73 -4.91 7.34
C ALA A 23 3.23 -4.93 7.58
N ILE A 24 2.69 -6.09 7.88
CA ILE A 24 1.27 -6.29 8.17
C ILE A 24 1.18 -6.75 9.61
N SER A 25 0.37 -6.07 10.42
CA SER A 25 0.06 -6.49 11.78
C SER A 25 -1.44 -6.60 11.94
N THR A 26 -1.90 -7.72 12.48
CA THR A 26 -3.33 -7.95 12.73
C THR A 26 -3.56 -8.00 14.22
N THR A 27 -4.52 -7.21 14.71
CA THR A 27 -4.93 -7.22 16.12
C THR A 27 -6.43 -7.39 16.22
N VAL A 28 -6.86 -8.15 17.22
CA VAL A 28 -8.29 -8.31 17.54
C VAL A 28 -8.55 -7.62 18.87
N ASN A 29 -9.41 -6.62 18.87
CA ASN A 29 -9.74 -5.87 20.06
C ASN A 29 -10.81 -6.60 20.90
N GLU A 30 -10.95 -6.25 22.17
CA GLU A 30 -11.92 -6.86 23.11
C GLU A 30 -13.37 -6.74 22.64
N ARG A 31 -13.67 -5.75 21.79
CA ARG A 31 -14.97 -5.54 21.13
C ARG A 31 -15.21 -6.45 19.90
N LYS A 32 -14.37 -7.47 19.68
CA LYS A 32 -14.37 -8.34 18.49
C LYS A 32 -14.19 -7.57 17.17
N ILE A 33 -13.48 -6.45 17.21
CA ILE A 33 -13.12 -5.70 15.99
C ILE A 33 -11.76 -6.20 15.52
N LYS A 34 -11.67 -6.63 14.27
CA LYS A 34 -10.41 -7.03 13.63
C LYS A 34 -9.78 -5.80 12.99
N THR A 35 -8.59 -5.42 13.44
CA THR A 35 -7.85 -4.29 12.85
C THR A 35 -6.62 -4.83 12.13
N VAL A 36 -6.57 -4.61 10.82
CA VAL A 36 -5.44 -4.95 9.96
C VAL A 36 -4.66 -3.67 9.69
N ARG A 37 -3.45 -3.59 10.21
CA ARG A 37 -2.53 -2.46 9.98
C ARG A 37 -1.51 -2.85 8.95
N VAL A 38 -1.43 -2.09 7.88
CA VAL A 38 -0.49 -2.28 6.79
C VAL A 38 0.42 -1.08 6.74
N ALA A 39 1.72 -1.29 6.95
CA ALA A 39 2.74 -0.28 6.78
C ALA A 39 3.58 -0.62 5.55
N CYS A 40 3.57 0.24 4.54
CA CYS A 40 4.34 0.11 3.31
C CYS A 40 5.38 1.22 3.25
N SER A 41 6.65 0.88 3.03
CA SER A 41 7.71 1.83 2.75
C SER A 41 8.28 1.62 1.36
N LEU A 42 8.31 2.67 0.55
CA LEU A 42 8.92 2.67 -0.78
C LEU A 42 10.21 3.48 -0.74
N SER A 43 11.32 2.89 -1.20
CA SER A 43 12.60 3.58 -1.30
C SER A 43 13.39 3.24 -2.55
N GLY A 44 14.18 4.20 -3.05
CA GLY A 44 14.99 4.02 -4.25
C GLY A 44 14.17 3.77 -5.53
N ALA A 45 12.87 4.07 -5.52
CA ALA A 45 11.97 3.75 -6.62
C ALA A 45 11.58 5.01 -7.40
N THR A 46 11.55 4.89 -8.74
CA THR A 46 10.96 5.92 -9.61
C THR A 46 9.52 5.54 -9.95
N LEU A 47 8.56 6.19 -9.28
CA LEU A 47 7.13 6.04 -9.53
C LEU A 47 6.71 6.87 -10.74
N ARG A 48 6.32 6.23 -11.84
CA ARG A 48 5.75 6.95 -12.97
C ARG A 48 4.26 7.19 -12.73
N HIS A 49 3.89 8.41 -12.39
CA HIS A 49 2.48 8.80 -12.32
C HIS A 49 1.99 9.16 -13.72
N ARG A 50 1.30 8.21 -14.36
CA ARG A 50 0.52 8.48 -15.57
C ARG A 50 -0.85 9.02 -15.14
N VAL A 51 -1.23 10.17 -15.67
CA VAL A 51 -2.61 10.69 -15.51
C VAL A 51 -3.54 9.75 -16.28
N ALA A 52 -4.01 8.73 -15.58
CA ALA A 52 -5.04 7.80 -16.01
C ALA A 52 -6.32 8.13 -15.22
N ARG A 53 -7.47 7.58 -15.65
CA ARG A 53 -8.72 7.73 -14.88
C ARG A 53 -8.48 7.28 -13.43
N HIS A 54 -9.14 7.90 -12.45
CA HIS A 54 -8.89 7.71 -11.00
C HIS A 54 -8.76 6.25 -10.53
N TYR A 55 -9.32 5.29 -11.27
CA TYR A 55 -9.23 3.84 -11.01
C TYR A 55 -7.97 3.13 -11.53
N GLN A 56 -7.07 3.83 -12.24
CA GLN A 56 -5.87 3.23 -12.85
C GLN A 56 -4.57 3.81 -12.28
N SER A 57 -4.66 4.55 -11.17
CA SER A 57 -3.47 5.06 -10.49
C SER A 57 -2.80 3.92 -9.70
N TRP A 58 -1.47 3.95 -9.61
CA TRP A 58 -0.72 2.96 -8.83
C TRP A 58 -1.17 2.92 -7.37
N LEU A 59 -1.54 4.07 -6.80
CA LEU A 59 -2.00 4.19 -5.43
C LEU A 59 -3.40 3.56 -5.28
N SER A 60 -4.27 3.74 -6.27
CA SER A 60 -5.59 3.09 -6.30
C SER A 60 -5.45 1.57 -6.29
N HIS A 61 -4.59 1.00 -7.15
CA HIS A 61 -4.35 -0.45 -7.15
C HIS A 61 -3.72 -0.95 -5.83
N LEU A 62 -2.86 -0.14 -5.20
CA LEU A 62 -2.29 -0.49 -3.90
C LEU A 62 -3.36 -0.49 -2.81
N MET A 63 -4.25 0.50 -2.82
CA MET A 63 -5.37 0.56 -1.87
C MET A 63 -6.34 -0.60 -2.10
N ASP A 64 -6.69 -0.90 -3.35
CA ASP A 64 -7.55 -2.04 -3.71
C ASP A 64 -6.93 -3.39 -3.26
N PHE A 65 -5.60 -3.53 -3.30
CA PHE A 65 -4.92 -4.73 -2.81
C PHE A 65 -5.08 -4.93 -1.30
N PHE A 66 -5.13 -3.85 -0.53
CA PHE A 66 -5.30 -3.90 0.93
C PHE A 66 -6.76 -3.74 1.37
N ASP A 67 -7.70 -3.56 0.44
CA ASP A 67 -9.13 -3.55 0.73
C ASP A 67 -9.62 -4.97 1.04
N VAL A 68 -9.43 -5.38 2.29
CA VAL A 68 -9.89 -6.68 2.80
C VAL A 68 -11.38 -6.57 3.09
N VAL A 69 -12.22 -7.20 2.27
CA VAL A 69 -13.66 -7.29 2.47
C VAL A 69 -14.03 -8.68 2.98
N ASP A 70 -14.70 -8.75 4.13
CA ASP A 70 -15.26 -10.01 4.62
C ASP A 70 -16.47 -10.44 3.77
N TYR A 71 -16.47 -11.69 3.30
CA TYR A 71 -17.66 -12.29 2.69
C TYR A 71 -18.55 -12.90 3.78
N PRO A 72 -19.83 -12.47 3.89
CA PRO A 72 -20.74 -13.01 4.89
C PRO A 72 -21.09 -14.46 4.54
N VAL A 73 -20.79 -15.39 5.45
CA VAL A 73 -21.22 -16.78 5.35
C VAL A 73 -22.61 -16.91 6.00
N LYS A 74 -23.54 -17.60 5.34
CA LYS A 74 -24.90 -17.80 5.87
C LYS A 74 -24.85 -18.39 7.29
N GLY A 75 -25.39 -17.65 8.25
CA GLY A 75 -25.45 -18.05 9.66
C GLY A 75 -24.30 -17.54 10.54
N TYR A 76 -23.36 -16.75 10.00
CA TYR A 76 -22.27 -16.14 10.77
C TYR A 76 -22.29 -14.62 10.63
N GLU A 77 -22.39 -13.90 11.75
CA GLU A 77 -22.19 -12.44 11.76
C GLU A 77 -20.69 -12.16 11.70
N SER A 78 -20.23 -11.49 10.64
CA SER A 78 -18.82 -11.17 10.51
C SER A 78 -18.44 -10.06 11.51
N PRO A 79 -17.37 -10.23 12.29
CA PRO A 79 -16.85 -9.16 13.13
C PRO A 79 -16.48 -7.94 12.27
N GLN A 80 -16.69 -6.74 12.81
CA GLN A 80 -16.32 -5.51 12.13
C GLN A 80 -14.80 -5.49 11.88
N PHE A 81 -14.40 -5.22 10.64
CA PHE A 81 -13.00 -5.12 10.23
C PHE A 81 -12.63 -3.67 9.90
N ILE A 82 -11.41 -3.27 10.22
CA ILE A 82 -10.86 -1.95 9.93
C ILE A 82 -9.46 -2.15 9.34
N THR A 83 -9.22 -1.60 8.16
CA THR A 83 -7.89 -1.58 7.54
C THR A 83 -7.27 -0.20 7.69
N GLU A 84 -6.06 -0.13 8.23
CA GLU A 84 -5.27 1.09 8.37
C GLU A 84 -4.02 0.98 7.48
N LEU A 85 -3.95 1.81 6.43
CA LEU A 85 -2.82 1.86 5.51
C LEU A 85 -1.90 3.04 5.87
N TYR A 86 -0.65 2.74 6.19
CA TYR A 86 0.44 3.70 6.37
C TYR A 86 1.40 3.57 5.20
N LEU A 87 1.51 4.62 4.39
CA LEU A 87 2.43 4.65 3.24
C LEU A 87 3.55 5.66 3.48
N HIS A 88 4.78 5.16 3.55
CA HIS A 88 5.99 5.96 3.69
C HIS A 88 6.77 5.94 2.37
N ILE A 89 7.02 7.10 1.78
CA ILE A 89 7.76 7.22 0.53
C ILE A 89 8.98 8.09 0.80
N TRP A 90 10.18 7.54 0.62
CA TRP A 90 11.46 8.21 0.89
C TRP A 90 12.47 7.84 -0.19
N ASP A 91 13.50 8.66 -0.42
CA ASP A 91 14.51 8.46 -1.47
C ASP A 91 13.94 7.99 -2.82
N SER A 92 12.80 8.56 -3.22
CA SER A 92 12.00 8.10 -4.36
C SER A 92 11.69 9.26 -5.29
N ALA A 93 11.50 8.98 -6.58
CA ALA A 93 11.18 10.01 -7.56
C ALA A 93 9.84 9.76 -8.23
N ILE A 94 9.01 10.78 -8.41
CA ILE A 94 7.73 10.70 -9.09
C ILE A 94 7.85 11.40 -10.44
N ASP A 95 7.80 10.64 -11.54
CA ASP A 95 7.73 11.16 -12.91
C ASP A 95 6.25 11.45 -13.25
N TYR A 96 5.89 12.73 -13.27
CA TYR A 96 4.57 13.22 -13.61
C TYR A 96 4.53 13.75 -15.05
N ARG A 97 3.65 13.16 -15.87
CA ARG A 97 3.42 13.58 -17.26
C ARG A 97 1.93 13.82 -17.52
N PRO A 98 1.48 15.08 -17.55
CA PRO A 98 0.10 15.42 -17.88
C PRO A 98 -0.21 15.06 -19.34
N VAL A 99 -1.44 14.62 -19.61
CA VAL A 99 -1.86 14.16 -20.96
C VAL A 99 -1.99 15.31 -21.95
N ASN A 100 -2.39 16.50 -21.48
CA ASN A 100 -2.79 17.61 -22.34
C ASN A 100 -1.68 18.66 -22.54
N LEU A 101 -0.52 18.49 -21.89
CA LEU A 101 0.59 19.44 -21.92
C LEU A 101 1.89 18.68 -22.18
N PRO A 102 2.78 19.17 -23.06
CA PRO A 102 4.09 18.56 -23.32
C PRO A 102 5.09 18.83 -22.18
N LEU A 103 4.63 18.78 -20.93
CA LEU A 103 5.42 19.02 -19.74
C LEU A 103 5.85 17.69 -19.12
N ARG A 104 7.06 17.68 -18.55
CA ARG A 104 7.60 16.55 -17.79
C ARG A 104 8.09 17.10 -16.46
N CYS A 105 7.49 16.64 -15.37
CA CYS A 105 7.87 17.04 -14.03
C CYS A 105 8.43 15.83 -13.30
N LEU A 106 9.60 15.97 -12.68
CA LEU A 106 10.17 14.96 -11.80
C LEU A 106 10.14 15.52 -10.38
N ILE A 107 9.40 14.86 -9.49
CA ILE A 107 9.34 15.22 -8.07
C ILE A 107 10.24 14.27 -7.33
N THR A 108 11.32 14.76 -6.74
CA THR A 108 12.21 13.96 -5.89
C THR A 108 11.77 14.08 -4.45
N LEU A 109 11.60 12.95 -3.78
CA LEU A 109 11.30 12.81 -2.37
C LEU A 109 12.59 12.33 -1.70
N GLY A 110 13.12 13.09 -0.75
CA GLY A 110 14.34 12.81 0.00
C GLY A 110 14.22 13.32 1.43
#